data_AF-Q6QUX0-F1
#
_entry.id   AF-Q6QUX0-F1
#
_cell.length_a   1.000
_cell.length_b   1.000
_cell.length_c   1.000
_cell.angle_alpha   90.00
_cell.angle_beta   90.00
_cell.angle_gamma   90.00
#
_symmetry.space_group_name_H-M   'P 1'
#
loop_
_entity.id
_entity.type
_entity.pdbx_description
1 polymer ?
#
loop_
_entity_poly.entity_id
_entity_poly.type
_entity_poly.pdbx_seq_one_letter_code
_entity_poly.pdbx_strand_id
1 'polypeptide(L)' 'MTFIELSNPKWYERALVFAVQGVFFNAYFLAYLASPKLAHRI' A
#
# COMPACT_ATOMS: atom_id res chain seq x y z
N MET A 1 14.18 -3.04 -0.22
CA MET A 1 15.02 -4.25 -0.16
C MET A 1 16.00 -4.19 1.00
N THR A 2 16.69 -3.06 1.20
CA THR A 2 17.57 -2.79 2.36
C THR A 2 16.96 -3.10 3.73
N PHE A 3 15.70 -2.74 3.99
CA PHE A 3 15.04 -3.03 5.28
C PHE A 3 14.67 -4.51 5.48
N ILE A 4 14.52 -5.27 4.40
CA ILE A 4 14.29 -6.73 4.45
C ILE A 4 15.57 -7.47 4.82
N GLU A 5 16.73 -6.94 4.42
CA GLU A 5 18.04 -7.50 4.81
C GLU A 5 18.34 -7.22 6.30
N LEU A 6 17.89 -6.06 6.81
CA LEU A 6 18.02 -5.71 8.22
C LEU A 6 17.03 -6.45 9.12
N SER A 7 15.84 -6.77 8.61
CA SER A 7 14.80 -7.47 9.36
C SER A 7 14.10 -8.49 8.47
N ASN A 8 14.14 -9.76 8.85
CA ASN A 8 13.44 -10.82 8.12
C ASN A 8 11.95 -10.80 8.47
N PRO A 9 11.06 -10.33 7.57
CA PRO A 9 9.66 -10.16 7.90
C PRO A 9 8.99 -11.52 8.05
N LYS A 10 8.27 -11.69 9.15
CA LYS A 10 7.51 -12.91 9.44
C LYS A 10 6.32 -13.03 8.49
N TRP A 11 5.77 -14.23 8.39
CA TRP A 11 4.69 -14.53 7.45
C TRP A 11 3.45 -13.64 7.65
N TYR A 12 3.11 -13.29 8.90
CA TYR A 12 1.96 -12.44 9.20
C TYR A 12 2.18 -10.98 8.81
N GLU A 13 3.42 -10.47 8.88
CA GLU A 13 3.77 -9.12 8.45
C GLU A 13 3.66 -9.02 6.93
N ARG A 14 4.09 -10.07 6.22
CA ARG A 14 3.89 -10.16 4.76
C ARG A 14 2.41 -10.19 4.41
N ALA A 15 1.61 -10.99 5.13
CA ALA A 15 0.15 -11.04 4.93
C ALA A 15 -0.51 -9.68 5.19
N LEU A 16 -0.07 -8.97 6.24
CA LEU A 16 -0.53 -7.61 6.53
C LEU A 16 -0.19 -6.64 5.40
N VAL A 17 1.04 -6.68 4.89
CA VAL A 17 1.45 -5.85 3.74
C VAL A 17 0.56 -6.12 2.53
N PHE A 18 0.28 -7.39 2.22
CA PHE A 18 -0.63 -7.73 1.11
C PHE A 18 -2.05 -7.18 1.33
N ALA A 19 -2.59 -7.31 2.55
CA ALA A 19 -3.92 -6.78 2.86
C ALA A 19 -3.97 -5.25 2.72
N VAL A 20 -2.98 -4.55 3.28
CA VAL A 20 -2.88 -3.08 3.19
C VAL A 20 -2.69 -2.63 1.75
N GLN A 21 -1.81 -3.28 0.98
CA GLN A 21 -1.61 -2.99 -0.44
C GLN A 21 -2.92 -3.15 -1.22
N GLY A 22 -3.68 -4.22 -0.97
CA GLY A 22 -4.97 -4.46 -1.59
C GLY A 22 -5.97 -3.35 -1.30
N VAL A 23 -6.13 -2.96 -0.03
CA VAL A 23 -7.06 -1.89 0.36
C VAL A 23 -6.61 -0.54 -0.20
N PHE A 24 -5.33 -0.19 -0.01
CA PHE A 24 -4.80 1.10 -0.43
C PHE A 24 -4.88 1.29 -1.93
N PHE A 25 -4.53 0.27 -2.72
CA PHE A 25 -4.64 0.34 -4.18
C PHE A 25 -6.08 0.64 -4.62
N ASN A 26 -7.07 -0.11 -4.11
CA ASN A 26 -8.46 0.08 -4.49
C ASN A 26 -9.00 1.45 -4.03
N ALA A 27 -8.70 1.86 -2.79
CA ALA A 27 -9.13 3.14 -2.26
C ALA A 27 -8.51 4.32 -3.04
N TYR A 28 -7.20 4.25 -3.31
CA TYR A 28 -6.51 5.29 -4.07
C TYR A 28 -6.96 5.32 -5.54
N PHE A 29 -7.20 4.16 -6.15
CA PHE A 29 -7.75 4.08 -7.51
C PHE A 29 -9.12 4.76 -7.61
N LEU A 30 -10.03 4.48 -6.67
CA LEU A 30 -11.34 5.14 -6.62
C LEU A 30 -11.21 6.64 -6.34
N ALA A 31 -10.32 7.04 -5.43
CA ALA A 31 -10.05 8.45 -5.15
C ALA A 31 -9.50 9.17 -6.39
N TYR A 32 -8.63 8.52 -7.15
CA TYR A 32 -8.07 9.04 -8.40
C TYR A 32 -9.14 9.20 -9.48
N LEU A 33 -10.06 8.24 -9.61
CA LEU A 33 -11.18 8.34 -10.53
C LEU A 33 -12.16 9.47 -10.13
N ALA A 34 -12.43 9.63 -8.85
CA ALA A 34 -13.33 10.68 -8.33
C ALA A 34 -12.72 12.08 -8.46
N SER A 35 -11.43 12.25 -8.12
CA SER A 35 -10.73 13.51 -8.23
C SER A 35 -9.23 13.30 -8.41
N PRO A 36 -8.73 13.34 -9.65
CA PRO A 36 -7.31 13.16 -9.94
C PRO A 36 -6.44 14.21 -9.24
N LYS A 37 -6.94 15.46 -9.13
CA LYS A 37 -6.24 16.57 -8.46
C LYS A 37 -6.07 16.34 -6.96
N LEU A 38 -7.06 15.71 -6.31
CA LEU A 38 -6.95 15.33 -4.90
C LEU A 38 -5.95 14.19 -4.76
N ALA A 39 -6.08 13.13 -5.56
CA ALA A 39 -5.18 11.98 -5.48
C ALA A 39 -3.71 12.35 -5.66
N HIS A 40 -3.37 13.30 -6.54
CA HIS A 40 -1.99 13.77 -6.71
C HIS A 40 -1.45 14.64 -5.56
N ARG A 41 -2.32 15.16 -4.68
CA ARG A 41 -1.90 15.99 -3.54
C ARG A 41 -1.71 15.21 -2.25
N ILE A 42 -2.26 13.99 -2.20
CA ILE A 42 -2.09 13.04 -1.10
C ILE A 42 -0.76 12.33 -1.29
#